data_AF-A0A063Z9A0-F1
#
_entry.id   AF-A0A063Z9A0-F1
#
_cell.length_a   1.000
_cell.length_b   1.000
_cell.length_c   1.000
_cell.angle_alpha   90.00
_cell.angle_beta   90.00
_cell.angle_gamma   90.00
#
_symmetry.space_group_name_H-M   'P 1'
#
loop_
_entity.id
_entity.type
_entity.pdbx_description
1 polymer ?
#
loop_
_entity_poly.entity_id
_entity_poly.type
_entity_poly.pdbx_seq_one_letter_code
_entity_poly.pdbx_strand_id
1 'polypeptide(L)' 'MISAYQDSMSVTENIPVSEETYNQILDLRRPDETLNDTLARLVDKIKKQRLTDDIEEVMARNEFVELDL' A
#
# COMPACT_ATOMS: atom_id res chain seq x y z
N MET A 1 8.15 19.47 13.62
CA MET A 1 8.67 19.07 12.29
C MET A 1 8.65 17.55 12.22
N ILE A 2 7.54 16.94 11.84
CA ILE A 2 7.49 15.49 11.61
C ILE A 2 7.89 15.33 10.15
N SER A 3 9.17 15.02 9.92
CA SER A 3 9.63 14.60 8.60
C SER A 3 8.97 13.27 8.34
N ALA A 4 7.85 13.28 7.60
CA ALA A 4 7.28 12.08 7.03
C ALA A 4 8.43 11.34 6.33
N TYR A 5 8.61 10.07 6.69
CA TYR A 5 9.57 9.17 6.08
C TYR A 5 9.44 9.28 4.56
N GLN A 6 10.36 10.04 3.97
CA GLN A 6 10.62 10.00 2.56
C GLN A 6 11.50 8.77 2.36
N ASP A 7 10.87 7.60 2.55
CA ASP A 7 11.43 6.32 2.13
C ASP A 7 11.36 6.31 0.61
N SER A 8 12.27 7.06 -0.02
CA SER A 8 12.50 6.95 -1.44
C SER A 8 12.92 5.50 -1.66
N MET A 9 12.03 4.69 -2.22
CA MET A 9 12.33 3.33 -2.66
C MET A 9 13.59 3.36 -3.54
N SER A 10 14.75 3.10 -2.94
CA SER A 10 16.05 2.98 -3.60
C SER A 10 16.32 1.53 -4.01
N VAL A 11 15.26 0.75 -4.18
CA VAL A 11 15.34 -0.66 -4.57
C VAL A 11 15.04 -0.76 -6.06
N THR A 12 16.12 -0.79 -6.83
CA THR A 12 16.15 -1.02 -8.28
C THR A 12 15.98 -2.51 -8.64
N GLU A 13 15.25 -3.27 -7.82
CA GLU A 13 14.99 -4.70 -8.09
C GLU A 13 13.72 -4.84 -8.92
N ASN A 14 13.84 -5.50 -10.08
CA ASN A 14 12.71 -5.75 -10.96
C ASN A 14 11.97 -7.00 -10.51
N ILE A 15 10.65 -6.90 -10.39
CA ILE A 15 9.77 -8.05 -10.12
C ILE A 15 9.23 -8.54 -11.47
N PRO A 16 9.51 -9.79 -11.90
CA PRO A 16 8.96 -10.31 -13.14
C PRO A 16 7.45 -10.51 -13.00
N VAL A 17 6.71 -9.99 -13.98
CA VAL A 17 5.26 -10.14 -14.09
C VAL A 17 4.90 -10.57 -15.51
N SER A 18 3.68 -11.08 -15.72
CA SER A 18 3.17 -11.31 -17.07
C SER A 18 2.95 -9.98 -17.80
N GLU A 19 3.00 -10.02 -19.13
CA GLU A 19 2.71 -8.84 -19.98
C GLU A 19 1.30 -8.30 -19.71
N GLU A 20 0.32 -9.19 -19.51
CA GLU A 20 -1.04 -8.81 -19.14
C GLU A 20 -1.06 -7.99 -17.84
N THR A 21 -0.42 -8.48 -16.77
CA THR A 21 -0.36 -7.76 -15.50
C THR A 21 0.38 -6.43 -15.63
N TYR A 22 1.45 -6.39 -16.44
CA TYR A 22 2.17 -5.16 -16.71
C TYR A 22 1.28 -4.09 -17.37
N ASN A 23 0.52 -4.48 -18.39
CA ASN A 23 -0.41 -3.58 -19.08
C ASN A 23 -1.54 -3.11 -18.15
N GLN A 24 -2.09 -4.01 -17.33
CA GLN A 24 -3.09 -3.63 -16.32
C GLN A 24 -2.54 -2.60 -15.32
N ILE A 25 -1.27 -2.72 -14.91
CA ILE A 25 -0.62 -1.72 -14.04
C ILE A 25 -0.47 -0.38 -14.76
N LEU A 26 -0.10 -0.41 -16.06
CA LEU A 26 0.02 0.80 -16.86
C LEU A 26 -1.32 1.53 -17.05
N ASP A 27 -2.43 0.81 -17.18
CA ASP A 27 -3.77 1.41 -17.29
C ASP A 27 -4.19 2.16 -16.01
N LEU A 28 -3.59 1.83 -14.87
CA LEU A 28 -3.84 2.47 -13.57
C LEU A 28 -2.96 3.72 -13.32
N ARG A 29 -2.02 3.99 -14.22
CA ARG A 29 -1.08 5.12 -14.13
C ARG A 29 -1.80 6.43 -14.43
N ARG A 30 -1.55 7.44 -13.59
CA ARG A 30 -2.08 8.80 -13.83
C ARG A 30 -1.16 9.58 -14.78
N PRO A 31 -1.67 10.64 -15.44
CA PRO A 31 -0.81 11.62 -16.09
C PRO A 31 0.27 12.10 -15.11
N ASP A 32 1.49 12.24 -15.60
CA ASP A 32 2.65 12.72 -14.86
C ASP A 32 3.20 11.82 -13.72
N GLU A 33 2.63 10.63 -13.48
CA GLU A 33 3.23 9.62 -12.58
C GLU A 33 4.31 8.81 -13.33
N THR A 34 5.37 8.37 -12.65
CA THR A 34 6.20 7.25 -13.13
C THR A 34 5.58 5.91 -12.74
N LEU A 35 6.05 4.79 -13.33
CA LEU A 35 5.61 3.46 -12.92
C LEU A 35 5.85 3.21 -11.42
N ASN A 36 6.98 3.68 -10.89
CA ASN A 36 7.30 3.55 -9.46
C ASN A 36 6.32 4.35 -8.60
N ASP A 37 5.96 5.56 -9.01
CA ASP A 37 4.97 6.38 -8.28
C ASP A 37 3.59 5.71 -8.27
N THR A 38 3.18 5.15 -9.42
CA THR A 38 1.94 4.38 -9.52
C THR A 38 1.96 3.17 -8.59
N LEU A 39 3.06 2.39 -8.57
CA LEU A 39 3.22 1.24 -7.68
C LEU A 39 3.18 1.65 -6.20
N ALA A 40 3.92 2.70 -5.82
CA ALA A 40 3.92 3.21 -4.44
C ALA A 40 2.51 3.63 -3.99
N ARG A 41 1.79 4.37 -4.84
CA ARG A 41 0.40 4.78 -4.57
C ARG A 41 -0.55 3.58 -4.43
N LEU A 42 -0.43 2.58 -5.29
CA LEU A 42 -1.26 1.37 -5.25
C LEU A 42 -0.99 0.55 -3.98
N VAL A 43 0.29 0.37 -3.61
CA VAL A 43 0.69 -0.32 -2.39
C VAL A 43 0.15 0.40 -1.15
N ASP A 44 0.29 1.72 -1.09
CA ASP A 44 -0.20 2.51 0.04
C ASP A 44 -1.72 2.42 0.20
N LYS A 45 -2.46 2.41 -0.92
CA LYS A 45 -3.91 2.21 -0.90
C LYS A 45 -4.27 0.84 -0.30
N ILE A 46 -3.61 -0.23 -0.75
CA ILE A 46 -3.88 -1.59 -0.27
C ILE A 46 -3.50 -1.74 1.20
N LYS A 47 -2.37 -1.18 1.63
CA LYS A 47 -1.95 -1.20 3.05
C LYS A 47 -2.99 -0.55 3.96
N LYS A 48 -3.52 0.62 3.56
CA LYS A 48 -4.56 1.32 4.33
C LYS A 48 -5.84 0.51 4.39
N GLN A 49 -6.25 -0.10 3.26
CA GLN A 49 -7.44 -0.94 3.23
C GLN A 49 -7.30 -2.16 4.14
N ARG A 50 -6.18 -2.90 4.04
CA ARG A 50 -5.91 -4.05 4.91
C ARG A 50 -5.92 -3.68 6.39
N LEU A 51 -5.31 -2.55 6.75
CA LEU A 51 -5.33 -2.08 8.13
C LEU A 51 -6.78 -1.87 8.63
N THR A 52 -7.65 -1.28 7.81
CA THR A 52 -9.06 -1.12 8.17
C THR A 52 -9.78 -2.46 8.30
N ASP A 53 -9.61 -3.34 7.32
CA ASP A 53 -10.21 -4.68 7.32
C ASP A 53 -9.77 -5.49 8.56
N ASP A 54 -8.47 -5.44 8.90
CA ASP A 54 -7.89 -6.12 10.06
C ASP A 54 -8.48 -5.58 11.38
N ILE A 55 -8.66 -4.25 11.50
CA ILE A 55 -9.30 -3.65 12.67
C ILE A 55 -10.75 -4.12 12.81
N GLU A 56 -11.51 -4.13 11.72
CA GLU A 56 -12.89 -4.62 11.71
C GLU A 56 -12.98 -6.10 12.09
N GLU A 57 -12.06 -6.93 11.60
CA GLU A 57 -11.97 -8.36 11.96
C GLU A 57 -11.71 -8.56 13.45
N VAL A 58 -10.75 -7.82 14.03
CA VAL A 58 -10.41 -7.89 15.46
C VAL A 58 -11.58 -7.38 16.32
N MET A 59 -12.29 -6.34 15.87
CA MET A 59 -13.49 -5.84 16.56
C MET A 59 -14.60 -6.90 16.57
N ALA A 60 -14.84 -7.56 15.43
CA ALA A 60 -15.85 -8.61 15.33
C ALA A 60 -15.54 -9.83 16.21
N ARG A 61 -14.26 -10.10 16.47
CA ARG A 61 -13.81 -11.17 17.37
C ARG A 61 -13.85 -10.82 18.86
N ASN A 62 -14.23 -9.59 19.22
CA ASN A 62 -14.18 -9.07 20.60
C ASN A 62 -12.81 -9.32 21.27
N GLU A 63 -11.72 -9.24 20.50
CA GLU A 63 -10.37 -9.52 20.98
C GLU A 63 -9.68 -8.28 21.57
N PHE A 64 -10.32 -7.11 21.48
CA PHE A 64 -9.86 -5.90 22.15
C PHE A 64 -10.05 -6.02 23.66
N VAL A 65 -8.94 -5.89 24.39
CA VAL A 65 -8.93 -5.83 25.86
C VAL A 65 -8.76 -4.37 26.27
N GLU A 66 -9.62 -3.89 27.18
CA GLU A 66 -9.48 -2.57 27.78
C GLU A 66 -8.16 -2.48 28.56
N LEU A 67 -7.42 -1.39 28.38
CA LEU A 67 -6.23 -1.11 29.18
C LEU A 67 -6.65 -0.31 30.41
N ASP A 68 -6.37 -0.83 31.61
CA ASP A 68 -6.46 -0.05 32.85
C ASP A 68 -5.40 1.06 32.82
N LEU A 69 -5.84 2.32 32.76
CA LEU A 69 -5.02 3.53 32.82
C LEU A 69 -4.87 4.04 34.26
#